data_AF-A0A2B4RAQ6-F1
#
_entry.id   AF-A0A2B4RAQ6-F1
#
_cell.length_a   1.000
_cell.length_b   1.000
_cell.length_c   1.000
_cell.angle_alpha   90.00
_cell.angle_beta   90.00
_cell.angle_gamma   90.00
#
_symmetry.space_group_name_H-M   'P 1'
#
loop_
_entity.id
_entity.type
_entity.pdbx_description
1 polymer ?
#
loop_
_entity_poly.entity_id
_entity_poly.type
_entity_poly.pdbx_seq_one_letter_code
_entity_poly.pdbx_strand_id
1 'polypeptide(L)'
;KAKEFHEKALTIAIEINDRHGEGETHKNFGRVFASLGEHRKAIEYQEKPLAIAIEIGDRNGEGIRYGSLGYVFASLGEYQKAKEYQEKALAISINIGNKKGQGRSYGGLGSVFTSLGECQKVKEYQEKALAIAIEIGDKDRKGIRCWSLGNVSDCLSEYQKAKEYHEKALTIAIEIDDRRGERIRYGDLGNVFASLGEYQKAKEFQEKALAIAIEIGDRKGQGRSYGSLGSVFTLLGKYQKAKEYQEKALAIPIEVGDRDGESKT
;
A
#
# COMPACT_ATOMS: atom_id res chain seq x y z
N LYS A 1 5.19 19.55 -20.16
CA LYS A 1 5.03 20.48 -19.00
C LYS A 1 5.75 19.99 -17.73
N ALA A 2 5.21 19.11 -16.87
CA ALA A 2 5.91 18.72 -15.62
C ALA A 2 7.28 18.04 -15.85
N LYS A 3 7.38 17.17 -16.87
CA LYS A 3 8.63 16.54 -17.31
C LYS A 3 9.68 17.57 -17.76
N GLU A 4 9.32 18.50 -18.65
CA GLU A 4 10.23 19.55 -19.13
C GLU A 4 10.70 20.49 -18.01
N PHE A 5 9.83 20.83 -17.05
CA PHE A 5 10.22 21.66 -15.90
C PHE A 5 11.24 20.95 -15.01
N HIS A 6 11.07 19.64 -14.78
CA HIS A 6 12.02 18.87 -14.00
C HIS A 6 13.30 18.53 -14.78
N GLU A 7 13.25 18.33 -16.10
CA GLU A 7 14.46 18.19 -16.94
C GLU A 7 15.28 19.49 -16.95
N LYS A 8 14.62 20.66 -17.05
CA LYS A 8 15.30 21.96 -16.92
C LYS A 8 15.88 22.19 -15.53
N ALA A 9 15.14 21.85 -14.47
CA ALA A 9 15.64 21.93 -13.10
C ALA A 9 16.85 21.02 -12.87
N LEU A 10 16.86 19.84 -13.51
CA LEU A 10 17.99 18.92 -13.48
C LEU A 10 19.21 19.48 -14.21
N THR A 11 19.03 20.02 -15.42
CA THR A 11 20.12 20.68 -16.17
C THR A 11 20.72 21.84 -15.38
N ILE A 12 19.88 22.70 -14.79
CA ILE A 12 20.34 23.82 -13.97
C ILE A 12 21.09 23.33 -12.74
N ALA A 13 20.59 22.30 -12.05
CA ALA A 13 21.26 21.72 -10.88
C ALA A 13 22.64 21.14 -11.22
N ILE A 14 22.77 20.49 -12.38
CA ILE A 14 24.05 19.99 -12.91
C ILE A 14 24.99 21.16 -13.25
N GLU A 15 24.49 22.20 -13.91
CA GLU A 15 25.29 23.37 -14.31
C GLU A 15 25.82 24.17 -13.12
N ILE A 16 25.06 24.26 -12.02
CA ILE A 16 25.48 24.97 -10.80
C ILE A 16 26.19 24.08 -9.78
N ASN A 17 26.45 22.81 -10.11
CA ASN A 17 27.04 21.80 -9.22
C ASN A 17 26.24 21.59 -7.91
N ASP A 18 24.93 21.83 -7.94
CA ASP A 18 24.01 21.60 -6.82
C ASP A 18 23.59 20.12 -6.80
N ARG A 19 24.48 19.31 -6.23
CA ARG A 19 24.29 17.86 -6.07
C ARG A 19 23.07 17.50 -5.22
N HIS A 20 22.61 18.42 -4.36
CA HIS A 20 21.41 18.22 -3.55
C HIS A 20 20.13 18.47 -4.37
N GLY A 21 20.08 19.54 -5.15
CA GLY A 21 19.00 19.82 -6.10
C GLY A 21 18.87 18.75 -7.20
N GLU A 22 19.99 18.18 -7.65
CA GLU A 22 20.02 17.07 -8.60
C GLU A 22 19.30 15.82 -8.04
N GLY A 23 19.57 15.48 -6.77
CA GLY A 23 18.97 14.33 -6.09
C GLY A 23 17.46 14.47 -5.83
N GLU A 24 16.98 15.66 -5.46
CA GLU A 24 15.56 15.92 -5.23
C GLU A 24 14.74 15.85 -6.54
N THR A 25 15.31 16.30 -7.64
CA THR A 25 14.64 16.29 -8.96
C THR A 25 14.50 14.85 -9.49
N HIS A 26 15.53 14.02 -9.34
CA HIS A 26 15.48 12.60 -9.67
C HIS A 26 14.51 11.78 -8.79
N LYS A 27 14.34 12.17 -7.51
CA LYS A 27 13.38 11.53 -6.59
C LYS A 27 11.96 11.54 -7.14
N ASN A 28 11.54 12.68 -7.67
CA ASN A 28 10.19 12.87 -8.17
C ASN A 28 9.99 12.11 -9.48
N PHE A 29 11.01 12.04 -10.35
CA PHE A 29 10.97 11.24 -11.58
C PHE A 29 10.89 9.74 -11.30
N GLY A 30 11.72 9.19 -10.41
CA GLY A 30 11.68 7.76 -10.11
C GLY A 30 10.32 7.31 -9.56
N ARG A 31 9.62 8.15 -8.78
CA ARG A 31 8.25 7.88 -8.31
C ARG A 31 7.22 7.96 -9.43
N VAL A 32 7.35 8.93 -10.33
CA VAL A 32 6.47 9.10 -11.49
C VAL A 32 6.61 7.92 -12.45
N PHE A 33 7.84 7.56 -12.84
CA PHE A 33 8.07 6.42 -13.74
C PHE A 33 7.65 5.09 -13.12
N ALA A 34 7.85 4.88 -11.82
CA ALA A 34 7.32 3.71 -11.12
C ALA A 34 5.78 3.67 -11.15
N SER A 35 5.10 4.82 -11.03
CA SER A 35 3.64 4.89 -11.13
C SER A 35 3.11 4.71 -12.56
N LEU A 36 3.94 4.96 -13.57
CA LEU A 36 3.64 4.77 -14.99
C LEU A 36 3.97 3.35 -15.50
N GLY A 37 4.49 2.46 -14.65
CA GLY A 37 4.94 1.13 -15.05
C GLY A 37 6.27 1.14 -15.84
N GLU A 38 6.93 2.29 -15.98
CA GLU A 38 8.23 2.43 -16.66
C GLU A 38 9.38 2.08 -15.70
N HIS A 39 9.36 0.86 -15.19
CA HIS A 39 10.22 0.41 -14.10
C HIS A 39 11.72 0.46 -14.43
N ARG A 40 12.12 0.21 -15.68
CA ARG A 40 13.54 0.33 -16.09
C ARG A 40 14.06 1.76 -15.97
N LYS A 41 13.26 2.75 -16.38
CA LYS A 41 13.62 4.17 -16.19
C LYS A 41 13.60 4.52 -14.71
N ALA A 42 12.64 4.00 -13.94
CA ALA A 42 12.59 4.23 -12.49
C ALA A 42 13.86 3.73 -11.78
N ILE A 43 14.45 2.60 -12.21
CA ILE A 43 15.74 2.11 -11.70
C ILE A 43 16.88 3.09 -12.08
N GLU A 44 17.00 3.44 -13.36
CA GLU A 44 18.05 4.34 -13.84
C GLU A 44 18.03 5.71 -13.11
N TYR A 45 16.83 6.27 -12.90
CA TYR A 45 16.64 7.53 -12.20
C TYR A 45 16.82 7.43 -10.66
N GLN A 46 17.06 6.23 -10.11
CA GLN A 46 17.41 6.04 -8.69
C GLN A 46 18.87 5.64 -8.48
N GLU A 47 19.51 4.97 -9.44
CA GLU A 47 20.92 4.56 -9.36
C GLU A 47 21.89 5.75 -9.46
N LYS A 48 21.65 6.70 -10.36
CA LYS A 48 22.48 7.92 -10.49
C LYS A 48 22.49 8.77 -9.19
N PRO A 49 21.34 9.12 -8.60
CA PRO A 49 21.30 9.81 -7.30
C PRO A 49 21.87 9.01 -6.14
N LEU A 50 21.76 7.67 -6.19
CA LEU A 50 22.38 6.82 -5.17
C LEU A 50 23.91 6.93 -5.22
N ALA A 51 24.50 6.87 -6.42
CA ALA A 51 25.94 7.06 -6.58
C ALA A 51 26.40 8.45 -6.08
N ILE A 52 25.63 9.50 -6.40
CA ILE A 52 25.90 10.86 -5.90
C ILE A 52 25.83 10.93 -4.37
N ALA A 53 24.78 10.36 -3.76
CA ALA A 53 24.61 10.37 -2.31
C ALA A 53 25.76 9.65 -1.59
N ILE A 54 26.25 8.54 -2.17
CA ILE A 54 27.43 7.82 -1.66
C ILE A 54 28.68 8.69 -1.77
N GLU A 55 28.91 9.33 -2.92
CA GLU A 55 30.09 10.15 -3.17
C GLU A 55 30.20 11.37 -2.23
N ILE A 56 29.08 12.03 -1.95
CA ILE A 56 29.04 13.19 -1.05
C ILE A 56 28.89 12.81 0.43
N GLY A 57 28.79 11.51 0.75
CA GLY A 57 28.59 11.03 2.12
C GLY A 57 27.20 11.30 2.72
N ASP A 58 26.19 11.59 1.90
CA ASP A 58 24.79 11.76 2.35
C ASP A 58 24.16 10.40 2.67
N ARG A 59 24.41 9.92 3.88
CA ARG A 59 23.84 8.66 4.39
C ARG A 59 22.32 8.67 4.41
N ASN A 60 21.69 9.80 4.70
CA ASN A 60 20.22 9.85 4.73
C ASN A 60 19.64 9.72 3.31
N GLY A 61 20.24 10.41 2.34
CA GLY A 61 19.95 10.26 0.92
C GLY A 61 20.14 8.83 0.44
N GLU A 62 21.28 8.21 0.75
CA GLU A 62 21.61 6.82 0.43
C GLU A 62 20.49 5.86 0.89
N GLY A 63 20.08 5.95 2.17
CA GLY A 63 19.01 5.13 2.73
C GLY A 63 17.66 5.34 2.03
N ILE A 64 17.31 6.58 1.66
CA ILE A 64 16.09 6.89 0.92
C ILE A 64 16.10 6.26 -0.49
N ARG A 65 17.25 6.28 -1.18
CA ARG A 65 17.38 5.70 -2.53
C ARG A 65 17.29 4.18 -2.50
N TYR A 66 17.97 3.53 -1.57
CA TYR A 66 17.82 2.08 -1.41
C TYR A 66 16.38 1.68 -1.10
N GLY A 67 15.68 2.39 -0.20
CA GLY A 67 14.27 2.10 0.08
C GLY A 67 13.38 2.27 -1.16
N SER A 68 13.68 3.27 -2.00
CA SER A 68 12.97 3.51 -3.26
C SER A 68 13.23 2.42 -4.30
N LEU A 69 14.49 2.01 -4.48
CA LEU A 69 14.85 0.86 -5.33
C LEU A 69 14.15 -0.42 -4.85
N GLY A 70 14.08 -0.64 -3.54
CA GLY A 70 13.36 -1.76 -2.95
C GLY A 70 11.88 -1.81 -3.39
N TYR A 71 11.18 -0.66 -3.40
CA TYR A 71 9.81 -0.60 -3.92
C TYR A 71 9.72 -0.86 -5.43
N VAL A 72 10.64 -0.32 -6.22
CA VAL A 72 10.66 -0.52 -7.68
C VAL A 72 10.87 -2.00 -8.02
N PHE A 73 11.86 -2.65 -7.41
CA PHE A 73 12.08 -4.09 -7.61
C PHE A 73 10.90 -4.94 -7.11
N ALA A 74 10.23 -4.57 -6.02
CA ALA A 74 9.03 -5.26 -5.57
C ALA A 74 7.91 -5.17 -6.62
N SER A 75 7.70 -4.01 -7.23
CA SER A 75 6.70 -3.85 -8.31
C SER A 75 7.04 -4.61 -9.59
N LEU A 76 8.32 -4.92 -9.81
CA LEU A 76 8.79 -5.78 -10.91
C LEU A 76 8.66 -7.28 -10.61
N GLY A 77 8.25 -7.66 -9.40
CA GLY A 77 8.27 -9.06 -8.96
C GLY A 77 9.66 -9.58 -8.58
N GLU A 78 10.69 -8.74 -8.60
CA GLU A 78 12.06 -9.09 -8.20
C GLU A 78 12.21 -8.99 -6.67
N TYR A 79 11.45 -9.81 -5.94
CA TYR A 79 11.29 -9.73 -4.49
C TYR A 79 12.60 -9.92 -3.70
N GLN A 80 13.53 -10.74 -4.21
CA GLN A 80 14.82 -10.95 -3.57
C GLN A 80 15.68 -9.68 -3.59
N LYS A 81 15.77 -8.99 -4.74
CA LYS A 81 16.45 -7.68 -4.81
C LYS A 81 15.72 -6.63 -3.99
N ALA A 82 14.39 -6.64 -4.03
CA ALA A 82 13.59 -5.72 -3.23
C ALA A 82 13.92 -5.83 -1.74
N LYS A 83 14.00 -7.07 -1.22
CA LYS A 83 14.41 -7.35 0.15
C LYS A 83 15.79 -6.79 0.45
N GLU A 84 16.80 -7.11 -0.36
CA GLU A 84 18.18 -6.66 -0.16
C GLU A 84 18.28 -5.13 -0.07
N TYR A 85 17.57 -4.43 -0.95
CA TYR A 85 17.54 -2.97 -0.95
C TYR A 85 16.82 -2.38 0.27
N GLN A 86 15.73 -3.00 0.74
CA GLN A 86 15.07 -2.58 1.97
C GLN A 86 15.94 -2.86 3.22
N GLU A 87 16.70 -3.95 3.24
CA GLU A 87 17.66 -4.27 4.32
C GLU A 87 18.81 -3.25 4.36
N LYS A 88 19.36 -2.85 3.20
CA LYS A 88 20.36 -1.77 3.13
C LYS A 88 19.80 -0.44 3.65
N ALA A 89 18.60 -0.07 3.22
CA ALA A 89 17.90 1.14 3.69
C ALA A 89 17.67 1.11 5.21
N LEU A 90 17.29 -0.05 5.74
CA LEU A 90 17.11 -0.27 7.17
C LEU A 90 18.43 -0.10 7.94
N ALA A 91 19.49 -0.76 7.50
CA ALA A 91 20.80 -0.71 8.15
C ALA A 91 21.33 0.73 8.25
N ILE A 92 21.20 1.50 7.17
CA ILE A 92 21.57 2.93 7.15
C ILE A 92 20.69 3.72 8.11
N SER A 93 19.36 3.51 8.08
CA SER A 93 18.43 4.23 8.96
C SER A 93 18.66 3.93 10.45
N ILE A 94 19.15 2.73 10.78
CA ILE A 94 19.59 2.37 12.13
C ILE A 94 20.87 3.13 12.48
N ASN A 95 21.87 3.09 11.61
CA ASN A 95 23.17 3.74 11.83
C ASN A 95 23.03 5.24 12.11
N ILE A 96 22.21 5.95 11.33
CA ILE A 96 22.00 7.40 11.50
C ILE A 96 20.90 7.77 12.51
N GLY A 97 20.30 6.79 13.20
CA GLY A 97 19.21 7.03 14.15
C GLY A 97 17.88 7.53 13.55
N ASN A 98 17.69 7.41 12.22
CA ASN A 98 16.48 7.86 11.54
C ASN A 98 15.30 6.90 11.76
N LYS A 99 14.55 7.10 12.86
CA LYS A 99 13.36 6.30 13.21
C LYS A 99 12.31 6.27 12.10
N LYS A 100 12.05 7.39 11.43
CA LYS A 100 11.09 7.46 10.32
C LYS A 100 11.52 6.58 9.14
N GLY A 101 12.83 6.54 8.84
CA GLY A 101 13.47 5.67 7.84
C GLY A 101 13.42 4.19 8.21
N GLN A 102 13.67 3.86 9.49
CA GLN A 102 13.54 2.49 10.01
C GLN A 102 12.11 1.98 9.84
N GLY A 103 11.11 2.77 10.23
CA GLY A 103 9.69 2.41 10.07
C GLY A 103 9.23 2.30 8.61
N ARG A 104 9.86 3.04 7.67
CA ARG A 104 9.64 2.85 6.22
C ARG A 104 10.19 1.50 5.77
N SER A 105 11.44 1.22 6.12
CA SER A 105 12.15 0.03 5.64
C SER A 105 11.54 -1.26 6.19
N TYR A 106 11.17 -1.29 7.48
CA TYR A 106 10.41 -2.43 8.03
C TYR A 106 9.06 -2.62 7.34
N GLY A 107 8.34 -1.54 7.05
CA GLY A 107 7.11 -1.62 6.27
C GLY A 107 7.30 -2.10 4.84
N GLY A 108 8.40 -1.71 4.20
CA GLY A 108 8.81 -2.18 2.88
C GLY A 108 9.12 -3.67 2.90
N LEU A 109 9.90 -4.15 3.86
CA LEU A 109 10.15 -5.58 4.08
C LEU A 109 8.87 -6.36 4.28
N GLY A 110 7.97 -5.85 5.14
CA GLY A 110 6.65 -6.45 5.34
C GLY A 110 5.88 -6.60 4.02
N SER A 111 5.87 -5.57 3.15
CA SER A 111 5.24 -5.64 1.82
C SER A 111 5.89 -6.65 0.88
N VAL A 112 7.22 -6.80 0.93
CA VAL A 112 7.94 -7.81 0.14
C VAL A 112 7.53 -9.20 0.59
N PHE A 113 7.50 -9.47 1.90
CA PHE A 113 7.07 -10.76 2.43
C PHE A 113 5.58 -11.04 2.21
N THR A 114 4.73 -10.01 2.14
CA THR A 114 3.33 -10.17 1.71
C THR A 114 3.26 -10.71 0.29
N SER A 115 4.11 -10.20 -0.61
CA SER A 115 4.17 -10.64 -2.01
C SER A 115 4.73 -12.06 -2.15
N LEU A 116 5.56 -12.49 -1.21
CA LEU A 116 6.08 -13.86 -1.11
C LEU A 116 5.12 -14.84 -0.39
N GLY A 117 3.99 -14.36 0.14
CA GLY A 117 3.05 -15.19 0.91
C GLY A 117 3.56 -15.61 2.30
N GLU A 118 4.64 -15.01 2.80
CA GLU A 118 5.26 -15.39 4.08
C GLU A 118 4.61 -14.66 5.26
N CYS A 119 3.35 -14.99 5.57
CA CYS A 119 2.52 -14.25 6.55
C CYS A 119 3.20 -14.07 7.93
N GLN A 120 3.97 -15.05 8.42
CA GLN A 120 4.69 -14.91 9.69
C GLN A 120 5.77 -13.82 9.67
N LYS A 121 6.53 -13.69 8.57
CA LYS A 121 7.53 -12.62 8.43
C LYS A 121 6.86 -11.26 8.26
N VAL A 122 5.72 -11.20 7.56
CA VAL A 122 4.94 -9.96 7.47
C VAL A 122 4.56 -9.49 8.88
N LYS A 123 4.04 -10.39 9.73
CA LYS A 123 3.69 -10.06 11.12
C LYS A 123 4.86 -9.41 11.86
N GLU A 124 6.02 -10.06 11.87
CA GLU A 124 7.22 -9.58 12.56
C GLU A 124 7.62 -8.16 12.11
N TYR A 125 7.71 -7.93 10.80
CA TYR A 125 8.15 -6.65 10.27
C TYR A 125 7.10 -5.54 10.45
N GLN A 126 5.81 -5.86 10.34
CA GLN A 126 4.75 -4.88 10.57
C GLN A 126 4.62 -4.51 12.06
N GLU A 127 4.87 -5.44 12.99
CA GLU A 127 4.94 -5.16 14.43
C GLU A 127 6.09 -4.20 14.76
N LYS A 128 7.29 -4.44 14.21
CA LYS A 128 8.43 -3.50 14.36
C LYS A 128 8.11 -2.13 13.78
N ALA A 129 7.48 -2.07 12.60
CA ALA A 129 7.07 -0.81 12.00
C ALA A 129 5.96 -0.09 12.78
N LEU A 130 5.05 -0.83 13.41
CA LEU A 130 3.99 -0.30 14.26
C LEU A 130 4.57 0.31 15.54
N ALA A 131 5.52 -0.37 16.19
CA ALA A 131 6.19 0.14 17.38
C ALA A 131 6.86 1.49 17.10
N ILE A 132 7.54 1.62 15.96
CA ILE A 132 8.14 2.88 15.53
C ILE A 132 7.08 3.94 15.22
N ALA A 133 5.98 3.58 14.55
CA ALA A 133 4.91 4.55 14.25
C ALA A 133 4.28 5.12 15.54
N ILE A 134 4.15 4.29 16.58
CA ILE A 134 3.72 4.72 17.91
C ILE A 134 4.78 5.63 18.55
N GLU A 135 6.06 5.23 18.52
CA GLU A 135 7.18 6.00 19.09
C GLU A 135 7.25 7.43 18.52
N ILE A 136 7.06 7.59 17.21
CA ILE A 136 7.16 8.89 16.53
C ILE A 136 5.82 9.64 16.41
N GLY A 137 4.72 9.06 16.92
CA GLY A 137 3.38 9.66 16.85
C GLY A 137 2.76 9.74 15.44
N ASP A 138 3.21 8.92 14.48
CA ASP A 138 2.71 8.90 13.10
C ASP A 138 1.41 8.09 13.03
N LYS A 139 0.27 8.78 13.21
CA LYS A 139 -1.08 8.19 13.21
C LYS A 139 -1.39 7.47 11.89
N ASP A 140 -1.11 8.08 10.75
CA ASP A 140 -1.38 7.51 9.44
C ASP A 140 -0.68 6.16 9.28
N ARG A 141 0.62 6.11 9.61
CA ARG A 141 1.36 4.85 9.58
C ARG A 141 0.85 3.86 10.58
N LYS A 142 0.52 4.28 11.81
CA LYS A 142 -0.06 3.39 12.82
C LYS A 142 -1.32 2.70 12.26
N GLY A 143 -2.22 3.46 11.62
CA GLY A 143 -3.42 2.93 10.96
C GLY A 143 -3.10 1.93 9.85
N ILE A 144 -2.14 2.25 8.98
CA ILE A 144 -1.68 1.35 7.90
C ILE A 144 -1.08 0.06 8.47
N ARG A 145 -0.27 0.13 9.54
CA ARG A 145 0.34 -1.05 10.16
C ARG A 145 -0.68 -1.92 10.87
N CYS A 146 -1.62 -1.33 11.61
CA CYS A 146 -2.74 -2.08 12.19
C CYS A 146 -3.54 -2.80 11.10
N TRP A 147 -3.85 -2.13 10.00
CA TRP A 147 -4.55 -2.77 8.89
C TRP A 147 -3.76 -3.95 8.29
N SER A 148 -2.46 -3.78 8.06
CA SER A 148 -1.63 -4.86 7.53
C SER A 148 -1.56 -6.04 8.49
N LEU A 149 -1.53 -5.80 9.81
CA LEU A 149 -1.58 -6.87 10.82
C LEU A 149 -2.93 -7.57 10.85
N GLY A 150 -4.03 -6.84 10.60
CA GLY A 150 -5.36 -7.43 10.43
C GLY A 150 -5.39 -8.45 9.28
N ASN A 151 -4.93 -8.04 8.10
CA ASN A 151 -4.85 -8.93 6.93
C ASN A 151 -3.96 -10.16 7.17
N VAL A 152 -2.85 -9.98 7.89
CA VAL A 152 -1.94 -11.08 8.24
C VAL A 152 -2.58 -12.02 9.25
N SER A 153 -3.29 -11.50 10.23
CA SER A 153 -4.06 -12.33 11.17
C SER A 153 -5.15 -13.12 10.44
N ASP A 154 -5.82 -12.54 9.44
CA ASP A 154 -6.75 -13.28 8.58
C ASP A 154 -6.06 -14.40 7.79
N CYS A 155 -4.90 -14.13 7.18
CA CYS A 155 -4.08 -15.16 6.50
C CYS A 155 -3.73 -16.32 7.44
N LEU A 156 -3.45 -16.00 8.71
CA LEU A 156 -3.12 -16.98 9.75
C LEU A 156 -4.37 -17.60 10.41
N SER A 157 -5.58 -17.30 9.93
CA SER A 157 -6.87 -17.73 10.52
C SER A 157 -7.07 -17.27 11.98
N GLU A 158 -6.34 -16.24 12.43
CA GLU A 158 -6.49 -15.59 13.73
C GLU A 158 -7.61 -14.54 13.69
N TYR A 159 -8.84 -14.92 13.29
CA TYR A 159 -9.93 -13.99 12.96
C TYR A 159 -10.29 -13.01 14.09
N GLN A 160 -10.20 -13.43 15.35
CA GLN A 160 -10.45 -12.55 16.49
C GLN A 160 -9.39 -11.44 16.61
N LYS A 161 -8.11 -11.76 16.35
CA LYS A 161 -7.04 -10.75 16.31
C LYS A 161 -7.18 -9.85 15.09
N ALA A 162 -7.56 -10.43 13.95
CA ALA A 162 -7.81 -9.67 12.73
C ALA A 162 -8.88 -8.59 12.98
N LYS A 163 -9.99 -8.96 13.61
CA LYS A 163 -11.04 -8.04 14.04
C LYS A 163 -10.47 -6.89 14.88
N GLU A 164 -9.72 -7.18 15.93
CA GLU A 164 -9.15 -6.14 16.81
C GLU A 164 -8.23 -5.17 16.05
N TYR A 165 -7.40 -5.68 15.15
CA TYR A 165 -6.51 -4.86 14.34
C TYR A 165 -7.26 -4.00 13.31
N HIS A 166 -8.29 -4.56 12.68
CA HIS A 166 -9.13 -3.83 11.73
C HIS A 166 -9.99 -2.77 12.42
N GLU A 167 -10.50 -3.02 13.63
CA GLU A 167 -11.21 -2.02 14.45
C GLU A 167 -10.28 -0.86 14.83
N LYS A 168 -9.06 -1.15 15.29
CA LYS A 168 -8.04 -0.12 15.56
C LYS A 168 -7.71 0.70 14.32
N ALA A 169 -7.55 0.04 13.16
CA ALA A 169 -7.28 0.71 11.90
C ALA A 169 -8.45 1.58 11.42
N LEU A 170 -9.70 1.14 11.66
CA LEU A 170 -10.90 1.91 11.36
C LEU A 170 -10.99 3.16 12.22
N THR A 171 -10.80 3.04 13.55
CA THR A 171 -10.81 4.19 14.46
C THR A 171 -9.79 5.24 14.02
N ILE A 172 -8.57 4.81 13.66
CA ILE A 172 -7.55 5.73 13.16
C ILE A 172 -7.96 6.39 11.84
N ALA A 173 -8.54 5.64 10.89
CA ALA A 173 -9.00 6.21 9.63
C ALA A 173 -10.05 7.31 9.83
N ILE A 174 -10.98 7.10 10.77
CA ILE A 174 -11.97 8.10 11.17
C ILE A 174 -11.29 9.32 11.82
N GLU A 175 -10.32 9.09 12.72
CA GLU A 175 -9.60 10.19 13.40
C GLU A 175 -8.80 11.10 12.46
N ILE A 176 -8.36 10.59 11.30
CA ILE A 176 -7.56 11.34 10.31
C ILE A 176 -8.40 11.78 9.10
N ASP A 177 -9.72 11.60 9.14
CA ASP A 177 -10.65 11.88 8.04
C ASP A 177 -10.29 11.15 6.72
N ASP A 178 -9.66 9.97 6.79
CA ASP A 178 -9.36 9.13 5.62
C ASP A 178 -10.60 8.32 5.22
N ARG A 179 -11.53 8.99 4.55
CA ARG A 179 -12.80 8.40 4.13
C ARG A 179 -12.62 7.17 3.22
N ARG A 180 -11.57 7.16 2.38
CA ARG A 180 -11.23 6.01 1.54
C ARG A 180 -10.68 4.86 2.39
N GLY A 181 -9.85 5.16 3.38
CA GLY A 181 -9.36 4.21 4.38
C GLY A 181 -10.50 3.58 5.15
N GLU A 182 -11.44 4.38 5.67
CA GLU A 182 -12.64 3.91 6.37
C GLU A 182 -13.42 2.90 5.53
N ARG A 183 -13.69 3.21 4.26
CA ARG A 183 -14.35 2.31 3.30
C ARG A 183 -13.67 0.95 3.24
N ILE A 184 -12.33 0.94 3.15
CA ILE A 184 -11.55 -0.31 3.11
C ILE A 184 -11.72 -1.06 4.41
N ARG A 185 -11.56 -0.42 5.58
CA ARG A 185 -11.63 -1.09 6.89
C ARG A 185 -13.02 -1.64 7.20
N TYR A 186 -14.09 -0.94 6.82
CA TYR A 186 -15.45 -1.48 6.92
C TYR A 186 -15.61 -2.75 6.07
N GLY A 187 -15.08 -2.76 4.84
CA GLY A 187 -15.11 -3.94 3.98
C GLY A 187 -14.31 -5.12 4.55
N ASP A 188 -13.13 -4.86 5.11
CA ASP A 188 -12.29 -5.89 5.73
C ASP A 188 -12.97 -6.47 6.98
N LEU A 189 -13.53 -5.64 7.86
CA LEU A 189 -14.32 -6.10 9.00
C LEU A 189 -15.52 -6.93 8.56
N GLY A 190 -16.19 -6.54 7.47
CA GLY A 190 -17.27 -7.32 6.88
C GLY A 190 -16.82 -8.74 6.49
N ASN A 191 -15.62 -8.88 5.93
CA ASN A 191 -15.04 -10.19 5.60
C ASN A 191 -14.68 -10.98 6.87
N VAL A 192 -14.06 -10.35 7.87
CA VAL A 192 -13.71 -10.99 9.15
C VAL A 192 -14.96 -11.52 9.85
N PHE A 193 -16.04 -10.73 9.93
CA PHE A 193 -17.30 -11.17 10.52
C PHE A 193 -17.93 -12.33 9.74
N ALA A 194 -17.79 -12.36 8.41
CA ALA A 194 -18.24 -13.50 7.62
C ALA A 194 -17.44 -14.77 7.97
N SER A 195 -16.11 -14.68 8.11
CA SER A 195 -15.25 -15.79 8.54
C SER A 195 -15.57 -16.28 9.97
N LEU A 196 -16.03 -15.39 10.84
CA LEU A 196 -16.51 -15.71 12.20
C LEU A 196 -17.93 -16.30 12.22
N GLY A 197 -18.62 -16.40 11.08
CA GLY A 197 -20.01 -16.86 11.00
C GLY A 197 -21.05 -15.81 11.42
N GLU A 198 -20.64 -14.59 11.73
CA GLU A 198 -21.50 -13.47 12.13
C GLU A 198 -22.06 -12.73 10.90
N TYR A 199 -22.77 -13.44 10.02
CA TYR A 199 -23.17 -12.95 8.70
C TYR A 199 -24.04 -11.68 8.71
N GLN A 200 -24.84 -11.48 9.76
CA GLN A 200 -25.65 -10.27 9.90
C GLN A 200 -24.77 -9.03 10.15
N LYS A 201 -23.72 -9.15 10.98
CA LYS A 201 -22.74 -8.08 11.15
C LYS A 201 -21.90 -7.88 9.88
N ALA A 202 -21.50 -8.97 9.23
CA ALA A 202 -20.80 -8.90 7.96
C ALA A 202 -21.57 -8.02 6.94
N LYS A 203 -22.89 -8.25 6.83
CA LYS A 203 -23.79 -7.45 5.98
C LYS A 203 -23.74 -5.96 6.35
N GLU A 204 -23.92 -5.63 7.63
CA GLU A 204 -23.95 -4.24 8.11
C GLU A 204 -22.64 -3.49 7.80
N PHE A 205 -21.50 -4.15 8.01
CA PHE A 205 -20.18 -3.60 7.70
C PHE A 205 -19.97 -3.41 6.18
N GLN A 206 -20.42 -4.36 5.35
CA GLN A 206 -20.37 -4.20 3.90
C GLN A 206 -21.31 -3.12 3.36
N GLU A 207 -22.48 -2.93 3.99
CA GLU A 207 -23.42 -1.83 3.65
C GLU A 207 -22.81 -0.46 3.98
N LYS A 208 -22.09 -0.33 5.12
CA LYS A 208 -21.32 0.89 5.45
C LYS A 208 -20.21 1.13 4.43
N ALA A 209 -19.44 0.10 4.08
CA ALA A 209 -18.39 0.21 3.06
C ALA A 209 -18.97 0.66 1.71
N LEU A 210 -20.13 0.12 1.31
CA LEU A 210 -20.81 0.51 0.08
C LEU A 210 -21.29 1.97 0.13
N ALA A 211 -21.91 2.39 1.23
CA ALA A 211 -22.39 3.76 1.39
C ALA A 211 -21.27 4.78 1.21
N ILE A 212 -20.11 4.54 1.83
CA ILE A 212 -18.93 5.38 1.67
C ILE A 212 -18.39 5.33 0.24
N ALA A 213 -18.38 4.15 -0.39
CA ALA A 213 -17.94 4.01 -1.78
C ALA A 213 -18.82 4.82 -2.76
N ILE A 214 -20.11 4.93 -2.48
CA ILE A 214 -21.06 5.78 -3.22
C ILE A 214 -20.75 7.25 -2.96
N GLU A 215 -20.61 7.64 -1.69
CA GLU A 215 -20.31 9.00 -1.25
C GLU A 215 -19.05 9.58 -1.93
N ILE A 216 -17.96 8.82 -1.98
CA ILE A 216 -16.68 9.27 -2.55
C ILE A 216 -16.55 8.98 -4.05
N GLY A 217 -17.57 8.41 -4.70
CA GLY A 217 -17.53 8.04 -6.12
C GLY A 217 -16.56 6.90 -6.48
N ASP A 218 -16.13 6.07 -5.52
CA ASP A 218 -15.23 4.93 -5.74
C ASP A 218 -15.98 3.77 -6.40
N ARG A 219 -16.10 3.79 -7.74
CA ARG A 219 -16.78 2.74 -8.53
C ARG A 219 -16.19 1.35 -8.30
N LYS A 220 -14.86 1.24 -8.20
CA LYS A 220 -14.19 -0.04 -7.88
C LYS A 220 -14.57 -0.53 -6.49
N GLY A 221 -14.62 0.38 -5.52
CA GLY A 221 -15.09 0.11 -4.16
C GLY A 221 -16.55 -0.36 -4.12
N GLN A 222 -17.43 0.29 -4.89
CA GLN A 222 -18.84 -0.11 -5.01
C GLN A 222 -18.97 -1.54 -5.53
N GLY A 223 -18.23 -1.89 -6.60
CA GLY A 223 -18.27 -3.23 -7.19
C GLY A 223 -17.80 -4.31 -6.20
N ARG A 224 -16.71 -4.03 -5.47
CA ARG A 224 -16.23 -4.91 -4.40
C ARG A 224 -17.27 -5.09 -3.30
N SER A 225 -17.86 -4.01 -2.79
CA SER A 225 -18.86 -4.10 -1.73
C SER A 225 -20.14 -4.81 -2.19
N TYR A 226 -20.59 -4.61 -3.43
CA TYR A 226 -21.70 -5.37 -4.01
C TYR A 226 -21.40 -6.86 -4.12
N GLY A 227 -20.20 -7.23 -4.59
CA GLY A 227 -19.76 -8.63 -4.64
C GLY A 227 -19.74 -9.28 -3.26
N SER A 228 -19.15 -8.59 -2.26
CA SER A 228 -19.12 -9.06 -0.88
C SER A 228 -20.52 -9.19 -0.27
N LEU A 229 -21.43 -8.24 -0.54
CA LEU A 229 -22.83 -8.35 -0.12
C LEU A 229 -23.51 -9.55 -0.76
N GLY A 230 -23.29 -9.80 -2.05
CA GLY A 230 -23.79 -10.99 -2.75
C GLY A 230 -23.35 -12.27 -2.04
N SER A 231 -22.07 -12.40 -1.71
CA SER A 231 -21.53 -13.54 -0.96
C SER A 231 -22.15 -13.67 0.43
N VAL A 232 -22.30 -12.57 1.18
CA VAL A 232 -22.94 -12.59 2.51
C VAL A 232 -24.42 -13.00 2.41
N PHE A 233 -25.15 -12.54 1.40
CA PHE A 233 -26.55 -12.95 1.20
C PHE A 233 -26.69 -14.43 0.84
N THR A 234 -25.73 -14.99 0.10
CA THR A 234 -25.66 -16.44 -0.14
C THR A 234 -25.47 -17.21 1.18
N LEU A 235 -24.55 -16.77 2.05
CA LEU A 235 -24.32 -17.37 3.36
C LEU A 235 -25.55 -17.27 4.29
N LEU A 236 -26.37 -16.24 4.11
CA LEU A 236 -27.65 -16.05 4.81
C LEU A 236 -28.82 -16.85 4.17
N GLY A 237 -28.59 -17.61 3.10
CA GLY A 237 -29.63 -18.36 2.37
C GLY A 237 -30.59 -17.48 1.54
N LYS A 238 -30.28 -16.20 1.34
CA LYS A 238 -31.12 -15.22 0.62
C LYS A 238 -30.69 -15.11 -0.84
N TYR A 239 -30.83 -16.20 -1.59
CA TYR A 239 -30.27 -16.35 -2.95
C TYR A 239 -30.78 -15.32 -3.95
N GLN A 240 -32.05 -14.90 -3.87
CA GLN A 240 -32.59 -13.88 -4.78
C GLN A 240 -31.88 -12.53 -4.61
N LYS A 241 -31.67 -12.11 -3.36
CA LYS A 241 -30.90 -10.89 -3.06
C LYS A 241 -29.43 -11.05 -3.43
N ALA A 242 -28.86 -12.23 -3.19
CA ALA A 242 -27.48 -12.51 -3.59
C ALA A 242 -27.29 -12.30 -5.11
N LYS A 243 -28.22 -12.83 -5.91
CA LYS A 243 -28.22 -12.65 -7.37
C LYS A 243 -28.31 -11.17 -7.77
N GLU A 244 -29.22 -10.41 -7.18
CA GLU A 244 -29.36 -8.97 -7.45
C GLU A 244 -28.06 -8.20 -7.16
N TYR A 245 -27.38 -8.52 -6.05
CA TYR A 245 -26.11 -7.89 -5.68
C TYR A 245 -24.95 -8.31 -6.59
N GLN A 246 -24.91 -9.56 -7.02
CA GLN A 246 -23.95 -10.03 -8.02
C GLN A 246 -24.17 -9.36 -9.37
N GLU A 247 -25.43 -9.23 -9.82
CA GLU A 247 -25.77 -8.48 -11.03
C GLU A 247 -25.33 -7.02 -10.95
N LYS A 248 -25.53 -6.35 -9.81
CA LYS A 248 -25.01 -4.99 -9.58
C LYS A 248 -23.47 -4.93 -9.60
N ALA A 249 -22.79 -5.92 -9.03
CA ALA A 249 -21.34 -5.99 -9.05
C ALA A 249 -20.80 -6.16 -10.47
N LEU A 250 -21.44 -7.01 -11.28
CA LEU A 250 -21.11 -7.24 -12.70
C LEU A 250 -21.48 -6.04 -13.59
N ALA A 251 -22.57 -5.34 -13.26
CA ALA A 251 -23.02 -4.17 -13.98
C ALA A 251 -22.16 -2.93 -13.72
N ILE A 252 -21.30 -2.93 -12.68
CA ILE A 252 -20.25 -1.92 -12.55
C ILE A 252 -19.26 -2.19 -13.68
N PRO A 253 -19.28 -1.38 -14.75
CA PRO A 253 -18.54 -1.72 -15.94
C PRO A 253 -17.05 -1.69 -15.66
N ILE A 254 -16.37 -2.46 -16.51
CA ILE A 254 -15.02 -2.29 -17.01
C ILE A 254 -14.85 -0.85 -17.57
N GLU A 255 -15.02 0.18 -16.74
CA GLU A 255 -14.75 1.60 -17.05
C GLU A 255 -13.37 2.02 -16.54
N VAL A 256 -12.64 1.08 -15.94
CA VAL A 256 -11.26 1.29 -15.50
C VAL A 256 -10.36 0.21 -16.09
N GLY A 257 -10.25 0.20 -17.42
CA GLY A 257 -9.12 -0.38 -18.16
C GLY A 257 -9.09 -1.89 -18.32
N ASP A 258 -10.08 -2.47 -19.00
CA ASP A 258 -9.82 -3.66 -19.81
C ASP A 258 -9.68 -3.18 -21.27
N ARG A 259 -8.43 -2.94 -21.66
CA ARG A 259 -8.02 -2.82 -23.07
C ARG A 259 -7.03 -3.91 -23.47
N ASP A 260 -6.78 -4.89 -22.59
CA ASP A 260 -5.84 -5.98 -22.84
C ASP A 260 -6.50 -7.39 -22.80
N GLY A 261 -7.80 -7.49 -22.51
CA GLY A 261 -8.55 -8.75 -22.45
C GLY A 261 -9.41 -9.10 -23.66
N GLU A 262 -9.60 -8.20 -24.64
CA GLU A 262 -10.33 -8.52 -25.89
C GLU A 262 -9.35 -8.85 -27.02
N SER A 263 -8.65 -9.97 -26.88
CA SER A 263 -8.08 -10.70 -28.02
C SER A 263 -7.76 -12.13 -27.62
N LYS A 264 -8.77 -12.98 -27.53
CA LYS A 264 -8.69 -14.36 -28.01
C LYS A 264 -10.06 -14.78 -28.57
N THR A 265 -10.15 -14.75 -29.89
CA THR A 265 -10.94 -15.70 -30.69
C THR A 265 -10.75 -17.13 -30.19
#